data_AF-A0A2V5PGE0-F1
#
_entry.id   AF-A0A2V5PGE0-F1
#
_cell.length_a   1.000
_cell.length_b   1.000
_cell.length_c   1.000
_cell.angle_alpha   90.00
_cell.angle_beta   90.00
_cell.angle_gamma   90.00
#
_symmetry.space_group_name_H-M   'P 1'
#
loop_
_entity.id
_entity.type
_entity.pdbx_description
1 polymer ?
#
loop_
_entity_poly.entity_id
_entity_poly.type
_entity_poly.pdbx_seq_one_letter_code
_entity_poly.pdbx_strand_id
1 'polypeptide(L)'
;MAWASPQRMRELGKRTCFPRAPEICVEVLSPSNTQAETEEKTALYFDAGAKEVWVCTESGTMRFLVRAARRPPAKSRLCPAFPKRIKLP
;
A
#
# COMPACT_ATOMS: atom_id res chain seq x y z
N MET A 1 -1.91 -3.89 -6.12
CA MET A 1 -1.04 -3.05 -6.99
C MET A 1 0.14 -2.53 -6.16
N ALA A 2 1.22 -2.01 -6.76
CA ALA A 2 2.35 -1.50 -5.99
C ALA A 2 3.15 -0.42 -6.73
N TRP A 3 3.91 0.37 -5.98
CA TRP A 3 4.91 1.31 -6.51
C TRP A 3 6.26 1.03 -5.86
N ALA A 4 7.30 1.00 -6.70
CA ALA A 4 8.68 0.85 -6.29
C ALA A 4 9.53 1.98 -6.87
N SER A 5 10.45 2.52 -6.07
CA SER A 5 11.43 3.48 -6.58
C SER A 5 12.38 2.81 -7.58
N PRO A 6 13.08 3.57 -8.45
CA PRO A 6 14.11 3.01 -9.31
C PRO A 6 15.19 2.24 -8.54
N GLN A 7 15.52 2.67 -7.32
CA GLN A 7 16.46 1.95 -6.45
C GLN A 7 15.90 0.59 -6.03
N ARG A 8 14.67 0.55 -5.49
CA ARG A 8 14.01 -0.71 -5.12
C ARG A 8 13.86 -1.64 -6.32
N MET A 9 13.51 -1.11 -7.49
CA MET A 9 13.43 -1.92 -8.71
C MET A 9 14.77 -2.56 -9.09
N ARG A 10 15.90 -1.86 -8.90
CA ARG A 10 17.23 -2.45 -9.08
C ARG A 10 17.52 -3.58 -8.08
N GLU A 11 17.10 -3.42 -6.82
CA GLU A 11 17.25 -4.45 -5.77
C GLU A 11 16.38 -5.70 -6.06
N LEU A 12 15.15 -5.49 -6.54
CA LEU A 12 14.21 -6.56 -6.84
C LEU A 12 14.56 -7.33 -8.12
N GLY A 13 15.14 -6.62 -9.10
CA GLY A 13 15.56 -7.18 -10.38
C GLY A 13 14.39 -7.68 -11.25
N LYS A 14 14.70 -8.42 -12.30
CA LYS A 14 13.71 -9.01 -13.22
C LYS A 14 13.27 -10.40 -12.75
N ARG A 15 12.60 -10.46 -11.61
CA ARG A 15 12.06 -11.71 -11.03
C ARG A 15 10.56 -11.76 -11.19
N THR A 16 10.02 -12.95 -11.44
CA THR A 16 8.56 -13.18 -11.48
C THR A 16 7.92 -12.95 -10.11
N CYS A 17 8.63 -13.32 -9.04
CA CYS A 17 8.21 -13.07 -7.66
C CYS A 17 9.28 -12.28 -6.93
N PHE A 18 8.87 -11.18 -6.29
CA PHE A 18 9.78 -10.31 -5.55
C PHE A 18 10.06 -10.86 -4.14
N PRO A 19 11.33 -10.95 -3.73
CA PRO A 19 11.68 -11.45 -2.40
C PRO A 19 11.36 -10.45 -1.27
N ARG A 20 11.08 -9.18 -1.63
CA ARG A 20 10.67 -8.12 -0.71
C ARG A 20 9.57 -7.30 -1.35
N ALA A 21 8.75 -6.67 -0.52
CA ALA A 21 7.73 -5.76 -0.99
C ALA A 21 8.34 -4.46 -1.57
N PRO A 22 7.70 -3.89 -2.61
CA PRO A 22 7.88 -2.49 -3.00
C PRO A 22 7.69 -1.53 -1.82
N GLU A 23 8.17 -0.29 -1.94
CA GLU A 23 7.97 0.69 -0.86
C GLU A 23 6.50 0.98 -0.56
N ILE A 24 5.65 0.98 -1.59
CA ILE A 24 4.20 1.21 -1.46
C ILE A 24 3.45 0.01 -2.03
N CYS A 25 2.64 -0.63 -1.20
CA CYS A 25 1.66 -1.64 -1.62
C CYS A 25 0.26 -1.03 -1.57
N VAL A 26 -0.59 -1.30 -2.56
CA VAL A 26 -1.95 -0.75 -2.65
C VAL A 26 -2.96 -1.89 -2.76
N GLU A 27 -3.87 -1.92 -1.78
CA GLU A 27 -5.05 -2.77 -1.75
C GLU A 27 -6.28 -1.95 -2.13
N VAL A 28 -7.06 -2.47 -3.08
CA VAL A 28 -8.36 -1.89 -3.48
C VAL A 28 -9.43 -2.82 -2.96
N LEU A 29 -10.27 -2.31 -2.06
CA LEU A 29 -11.35 -3.08 -1.47
C LEU A 29 -12.44 -3.35 -2.51
N SER A 30 -12.90 -4.59 -2.50
CA SER A 30 -14.09 -5.05 -3.19
C SER A 30 -15.15 -5.47 -2.16
N PRO A 31 -16.43 -5.61 -2.56
CA PRO A 31 -17.51 -5.97 -1.64
C PRO A 31 -17.30 -7.29 -0.90
N SER A 32 -16.51 -8.20 -1.49
CA SER A 32 -16.19 -9.50 -0.91
C SER A 32 -15.01 -9.46 0.07
N ASN A 33 -14.26 -8.35 0.17
CA ASN A 33 -13.14 -8.26 1.08
C ASN A 33 -13.61 -7.99 2.50
N THR A 34 -13.15 -8.82 3.42
CA THR A 34 -13.34 -8.60 4.84
C THR A 34 -12.26 -7.65 5.38
N GLN A 35 -12.58 -7.01 6.49
CA GLN A 35 -11.61 -6.21 7.23
C GLN A 35 -10.42 -7.06 7.68
N ALA A 36 -10.67 -8.29 8.16
CA ALA A 36 -9.63 -9.20 8.63
C ALA A 36 -8.63 -9.57 7.52
N GLU A 37 -9.10 -9.91 6.32
CA GLU A 37 -8.21 -10.20 5.18
C GLU A 37 -7.36 -8.98 4.79
N THR A 38 -7.93 -7.78 4.88
CA THR A 38 -7.21 -6.54 4.57
C THR A 38 -6.11 -6.27 5.60
N GLU A 39 -6.41 -6.50 6.88
CA GLU A 39 -5.46 -6.36 7.99
C GLU A 39 -4.33 -7.40 7.89
N GLU A 40 -4.66 -8.65 7.59
CA GLU A 40 -3.68 -9.72 7.37
C GLU A 40 -2.74 -9.40 6.21
N LYS A 41 -3.28 -9.06 5.02
CA LYS A 41 -2.46 -8.65 3.87
C LYS A 41 -1.57 -7.46 4.19
N THR A 42 -2.11 -6.48 4.91
CA THR A 42 -1.36 -5.29 5.35
C THR A 42 -0.16 -5.70 6.22
N ALA A 43 -0.36 -6.58 7.19
CA ALA A 43 0.73 -7.10 8.03
C ALA A 43 1.79 -7.82 7.18
N LEU A 44 1.37 -8.71 6.28
CA LEU A 44 2.27 -9.43 5.38
C LEU A 44 3.12 -8.50 4.51
N TYR A 45 2.55 -7.42 3.97
CA TYR A 45 3.32 -6.45 3.20
C TYR A 45 4.36 -5.71 4.06
N PHE A 46 4.00 -5.36 5.28
CA PHE A 46 4.94 -4.73 6.21
C PHE A 46 6.08 -5.67 6.60
N ASP A 47 5.79 -6.94 6.85
CA ASP A 47 6.81 -7.95 7.15
C ASP A 47 7.72 -8.21 5.94
N ALA A 48 7.15 -8.16 4.73
CA ALA A 48 7.90 -8.23 3.48
C ALA A 48 8.71 -6.94 3.17
N GLY A 49 8.57 -5.88 3.96
CA GLY A 49 9.40 -4.68 3.89
C GLY A 49 8.77 -3.46 3.20
N ALA A 50 7.44 -3.44 3.04
CA ALA A 50 6.74 -2.24 2.59
C ALA A 50 6.93 -1.10 3.58
N LYS A 51 7.05 0.14 3.07
CA LYS A 51 7.14 1.35 3.89
C LYS A 51 5.75 1.92 4.17
N GLU A 52 4.87 1.84 3.19
CA GLU A 52 3.46 2.20 3.31
C GLU A 52 2.57 1.16 2.66
N VAL A 53 1.40 0.93 3.26
CA VAL A 53 0.31 0.18 2.64
C VAL A 53 -0.87 1.13 2.49
N TRP A 54 -1.39 1.25 1.27
CA TRP A 54 -2.52 2.12 0.97
C TRP A 54 -3.75 1.25 0.75
N VAL A 55 -4.85 1.61 1.42
CA VAL A 55 -6.14 0.95 1.23
C VAL A 55 -7.08 1.93 0.57
N CYS A 56 -7.56 1.57 -0.62
CA CYS A 56 -8.59 2.31 -1.34
C CYS A 56 -9.94 1.64 -1.09
N THR A 57 -10.88 2.38 -0.52
CA THR A 57 -12.27 1.89 -0.35
C THR A 57 -13.03 1.94 -1.68
N GLU A 58 -14.17 1.27 -1.77
CA GLU A 58 -15.05 1.33 -2.96
C GLU A 58 -15.45 2.76 -3.36
N SER A 59 -15.64 3.65 -2.37
CA SER A 59 -15.93 5.08 -2.62
C SER A 59 -14.72 5.89 -3.11
N GLY A 60 -13.58 5.25 -3.30
CA GLY A 60 -12.30 5.84 -3.69
C GLY A 60 -11.53 6.49 -2.54
N THR A 61 -12.00 6.37 -1.29
CA THR A 61 -11.32 6.98 -0.14
C THR A 61 -10.02 6.25 0.16
N MET A 62 -8.94 7.01 0.30
CA MET A 62 -7.61 6.47 0.57
C MET A 62 -7.30 6.50 2.06
N ARG A 63 -6.86 5.36 2.59
CA ARG A 63 -6.26 5.22 3.92
C ARG A 63 -4.78 4.87 3.76
N PHE A 64 -3.91 5.66 4.38
CA PHE A 64 -2.46 5.43 4.35
C PHE A 64 -2.03 4.77 5.65
N LEU A 65 -1.42 3.59 5.58
CA LEU A 65 -0.97 2.83 6.74
C LEU A 65 0.56 2.83 6.78
N VAL A 66 1.13 2.97 7.97
CA VAL A 66 2.57 2.96 8.22
C VAL A 66 2.82 2.11 9.46
N ARG A 67 3.72 1.12 9.37
CA ARG A 67 3.97 0.10 10.41
C ARG A 67 4.12 0.64 11.84
N ALA A 68 4.84 1.76 12.00
CA ALA A 68 5.14 2.33 13.31
C ALA A 68 4.14 3.41 13.79
N ALA A 69 3.07 3.69 13.03
CA ALA A 69 2.13 4.75 13.37
C ALA A 69 0.96 4.21 14.21
N ARG A 70 0.75 4.76 15.42
CA ARG A 70 -0.42 4.43 16.27
C ARG A 70 -1.76 4.75 15.58
N ARG A 71 -1.76 5.68 14.63
CA ARG A 71 -2.92 6.05 13.81
C ARG A 71 -2.50 6.24 12.35
N PRO A 72 -3.37 5.91 11.37
CA PRO A 72 -3.13 6.22 9.97
C PRO A 72 -2.84 7.72 9.76
N PRO A 73 -1.72 8.11 9.13
CA PRO A 73 -1.49 9.51 8.79
C PRO A 73 -2.55 10.03 7.81
N ALA A 74 -2.82 11.34 7.88
CA ALA A 74 -3.81 11.99 7.03
C ALA A 74 -3.40 12.07 5.54
N LYS A 75 -2.12 11.83 5.23
CA LYS A 75 -1.51 11.84 3.90
C LYS A 75 -0.41 10.78 3.86
N SER A 76 -0.05 10.29 2.67
CA SER A 76 1.16 9.49 2.49
C SER A 76 2.40 10.30 2.90
N ARG A 77 3.38 9.64 3.54
CA ARG A 77 4.69 10.22 3.85
C ARG A 77 5.61 10.18 2.63
N LEU A 78 5.49 9.15 1.79
CA LEU A 78 6.27 9.00 0.55
C LEU A 78 5.72 9.83 -0.61
N CYS A 79 4.40 10.02 -0.68
CA CYS A 79 3.72 10.78 -1.73
C CYS A 79 2.72 11.79 -1.12
N PRO A 80 3.18 12.88 -0.47
CA PRO A 80 2.28 13.80 0.25
C PRO A 80 1.23 14.51 -0.62
N ALA A 81 1.47 14.58 -1.93
CA ALA A 81 0.56 15.15 -2.91
C ALA A 81 -0.51 14.15 -3.41
N PHE A 82 -0.42 12.86 -3.05
CA PHE A 82 -1.42 11.88 -3.44
C PHE A 82 -2.78 12.23 -2.82
N PRO A 83 -3.87 12.24 -3.61
CA PRO A 83 -5.17 12.68 -3.12
C PRO A 83 -5.73 11.72 -2.07
N LYS A 84 -6.58 12.24 -1.19
CA LYS A 84 -7.31 11.44 -0.19
C LYS A 84 -8.49 10.67 -0.77
N ARG A 85 -8.89 11.00 -2.00
CA ARG A 85 -9.98 10.33 -2.71
C ARG A 85 -9.67 10.27 -4.20
N ILE A 86 -9.79 9.09 -4.78
CA ILE A 86 -9.74 8.86 -6.22
C ILE A 86 -11.18 8.90 -6.76
N LYS A 87 -11.35 9.58 -7.89
CA LYS A 87 -12.60 9.55 -8.67
C LYS A 87 -12.24 8.99 -10.04
N LEU A 88 -12.99 7.99 -10.48
CA LEU A 88 -12.92 7.57 -11.87
C LEU A 88 -13.66 8.62 -12.72
N PRO A 89 -13.15 8.94 -13.92
CA PRO A 89 -13.82 9.84 -14.85
C PRO A 89 -15.19 9.32 -15.28
#